data_AF-A0A534E8V4-F1
#
_entry.id   AF-A0A534E8V4-F1
#
_cell.length_a   1.000
_cell.length_b   1.000
_cell.length_c   1.000
_cell.angle_alpha   90.00
_cell.angle_beta   90.00
_cell.angle_gamma   90.00
#
_symmetry.space_group_name_H-M   'P 1'
#
loop_
_entity.id
_entity.type
_entity.pdbx_description
1 polymer ?
#
loop_
_entity_poly.entity_id
_entity_poly.type
_entity_poly.pdbx_seq_one_letter_code
_entity_poly.pdbx_strand_id
1 'polypeptide(L)'
;MIPIILVIFGDMDSAANGALTVALDCPRQYECGGVIYEDPGHHYHVSAPLTSHKHFGLVIPQYTEGVPESGWRIVADYHTHICSQHNRLFANFFSPADAIVNGAFHTVGYMLSLCDGNVRRYDPSQDDRDDEVVHFTSGREIYLTCGHISGWIEEARAPALDAWALAAHAARHPADMQELADGPLGLWHASSQNEYNGHDAVADHDGDDE
;
A
#
# COMPACT_ATOMS: atom_id res chain seq x y z
N MET A 1 14.16 0.42 17.68
CA MET A 1 13.30 -0.62 18.27
C MET A 1 11.87 -0.24 17.95
N ILE A 2 11.27 -0.91 16.97
CA ILE A 2 9.88 -0.67 16.55
C ILE A 2 8.95 -1.33 17.58
N PRO A 3 7.94 -0.64 18.10
CA PRO A 3 7.04 -1.21 19.10
C PRO A 3 6.30 -2.43 18.53
N ILE A 4 6.18 -3.48 19.33
CA ILE A 4 5.37 -4.67 19.03
C ILE A 4 3.96 -4.39 19.55
N ILE A 5 2.93 -4.67 18.75
CA ILE A 5 1.57 -4.69 19.25
C ILE A 5 1.42 -5.99 20.03
N LEU A 6 1.31 -5.87 21.36
CA LEU A 6 1.21 -6.98 22.31
C LEU A 6 -0.19 -7.64 22.27
N VAL A 7 -0.57 -8.18 21.13
CA VAL A 7 -1.74 -9.05 20.97
C VAL A 7 -1.23 -10.41 20.50
N ILE A 8 -1.58 -11.44 21.26
CA ILE A 8 -1.24 -12.83 20.96
C ILE A 8 -2.38 -13.43 20.15
N PHE A 9 -2.05 -13.94 18.95
CA PHE A 9 -3.02 -14.60 18.08
C PHE A 9 -2.77 -16.10 18.04
N GLY A 10 -3.85 -16.88 17.90
CA GLY A 10 -3.80 -18.34 17.81
C GLY A 10 -3.44 -18.88 16.42
N ASP A 11 -3.55 -18.06 15.38
CA ASP A 11 -3.21 -18.39 14.01
C ASP A 11 -2.72 -17.15 13.24
N MET A 12 -2.00 -17.39 12.14
CA MET A 12 -1.34 -16.34 11.36
C MET A 12 -2.32 -15.47 10.55
N ASP A 13 -3.43 -16.03 10.07
CA ASP A 13 -4.44 -15.28 9.32
C ASP A 13 -5.12 -14.25 10.24
N SER A 14 -5.48 -14.65 11.46
CA SER A 14 -6.02 -13.77 12.49
C SER A 14 -5.04 -12.66 12.86
N ALA A 15 -3.75 -12.98 12.99
CA ALA A 15 -2.71 -11.99 13.23
C ALA A 15 -2.61 -10.96 12.09
N ALA A 16 -2.62 -11.44 10.84
CA ALA A 16 -2.56 -10.58 9.67
C ALA A 16 -3.79 -9.65 9.57
N ASN A 17 -5.00 -10.18 9.73
CA ASN A 17 -6.22 -9.38 9.71
C ASN A 17 -6.24 -8.33 10.84
N GLY A 18 -5.80 -8.70 12.04
CA GLY A 18 -5.66 -7.76 13.16
C GLY A 18 -4.66 -6.65 12.85
N ALA A 19 -3.48 -7.00 12.33
CA ALA A 19 -2.46 -6.03 11.96
C ALA A 19 -2.90 -5.09 10.82
N LEU A 20 -3.55 -5.64 9.78
CA LEU A 20 -4.07 -4.87 8.64
C LEU A 20 -5.23 -3.95 9.04
N THR A 21 -6.01 -4.32 10.06
CA THR A 21 -7.01 -3.43 10.65
C THR A 21 -6.35 -2.21 11.28
N VAL A 22 -5.26 -2.41 12.04
CA VAL A 22 -4.50 -1.29 12.64
C VAL A 22 -3.76 -0.48 11.56
N ALA A 23 -3.31 -1.11 10.48
CA ALA A 23 -2.65 -0.42 9.37
C ALA A 23 -3.56 0.60 8.65
N LEU A 24 -4.89 0.53 8.84
CA LEU A 24 -5.82 1.54 8.33
C LEU A 24 -5.65 2.93 8.97
N ASP A 25 -5.01 3.01 10.13
CA ASP A 25 -4.69 4.29 10.79
C ASP A 25 -3.50 5.02 10.13
N CYS A 26 -2.77 4.36 9.24
CA CYS A 26 -1.70 4.97 8.47
C CYS A 26 -2.23 5.89 7.35
N PRO A 27 -1.44 6.87 6.87
CA PRO A 27 -1.81 7.67 5.72
C PRO A 27 -2.07 6.82 4.47
N ARG A 28 -3.31 6.77 3.99
CA ARG A 28 -3.77 5.92 2.85
C ARG A 28 -3.16 6.27 1.48
N GLN A 29 -2.37 7.33 1.42
CA GLN A 29 -1.60 7.74 0.24
C GLN A 29 -0.29 6.97 0.08
N TYR A 30 0.11 6.21 1.10
CA TYR A 30 1.30 5.37 1.10
C TYR A 30 0.95 3.98 1.59
N GLU A 31 1.72 2.99 1.18
CA GLU A 31 1.61 1.65 1.75
C GLU A 31 2.04 1.69 3.22
N CYS A 32 1.32 0.93 4.05
CA CYS A 32 1.63 0.72 5.45
C CYS A 32 1.65 -0.77 5.75
N GLY A 33 2.53 -1.19 6.64
CA GLY A 33 2.70 -2.62 6.92
C GLY A 33 3.81 -2.93 7.90
N GLY A 34 4.12 -4.21 8.04
CA GLY A 34 5.13 -4.71 8.95
C GLY A 34 5.29 -6.22 8.81
N VAL A 35 5.78 -6.84 9.88
CA VAL A 35 5.98 -8.29 9.98
C VAL A 35 5.14 -8.92 11.07
N ILE A 36 4.90 -10.22 10.90
CA ILE A 36 4.35 -11.15 11.87
C ILE A 36 5.47 -12.07 12.34
N TYR A 37 5.63 -12.18 13.64
CA TYR A 37 6.55 -13.09 14.31
C TYR A 37 5.81 -14.31 14.84
N GLU A 38 6.50 -15.45 14.87
CA GLU A 38 6.09 -16.61 15.66
C GLU A 38 7.09 -16.83 16.80
N ASP A 39 6.57 -17.04 18.00
CA ASP A 39 7.36 -17.38 19.19
C ASP A 39 7.61 -18.90 19.32
N PRO A 40 8.50 -19.35 20.23
CA PRO A 40 8.75 -20.79 20.46
C PRO A 40 7.53 -21.60 20.94
N GLY A 41 6.47 -20.93 21.39
CA GLY A 41 5.20 -21.52 21.79
C GLY A 41 4.20 -21.65 20.64
N HIS A 42 4.59 -21.30 19.42
CA HIS A 42 3.71 -21.26 18.23
C HIS A 42 2.57 -20.24 18.34
N HIS A 43 2.80 -19.14 19.05
CA HIS A 43 1.90 -18.00 19.00
C HIS A 43 2.42 -16.90 18.07
N TYR A 44 1.49 -16.12 17.54
CA TYR A 44 1.78 -15.07 16.58
C TYR A 44 1.70 -13.69 17.20
N HIS A 45 2.67 -12.84 16.87
CA HIS A 45 2.83 -11.47 17.35
C HIS A 45 3.03 -10.54 16.15
N VAL A 46 2.54 -9.30 16.23
CA VAL A 46 2.62 -8.37 15.08
C VAL A 46 3.43 -7.13 15.44
N SER A 47 4.34 -6.75 14.56
CA SER A 47 5.00 -5.44 14.67
C SER A 47 4.00 -4.31 14.45
N ALA A 48 4.25 -3.14 15.04
CA ALA A 48 3.48 -1.94 14.71
C ALA A 48 3.65 -1.59 13.21
N PRO A 49 2.59 -1.13 12.55
CA PRO A 49 2.67 -0.79 11.14
C PRO A 49 3.55 0.45 10.94
N LEU A 50 4.32 0.42 9.85
CA LEU A 50 5.21 1.49 9.41
C LEU A 50 4.86 1.88 7.99
N THR A 51 5.19 3.11 7.62
CA THR A 51 5.10 3.59 6.23
C THR A 51 6.46 4.10 5.76
N SER A 52 6.74 3.98 4.46
CA SER A 52 8.02 4.42 3.88
C SER A 52 7.93 5.71 3.04
N HIS A 53 6.75 6.34 2.98
CA HIS A 53 6.44 7.50 2.14
C HIS A 53 6.81 7.34 0.64
N LYS A 54 7.04 6.11 0.18
CA LYS A 54 7.16 5.76 -1.24
C LYS A 54 5.77 5.57 -1.81
N HIS A 55 5.56 6.03 -3.03
CA HIS A 55 4.23 6.02 -3.66
C HIS A 55 3.66 4.61 -3.87
N PHE A 56 4.50 3.61 -4.15
CA PHE A 56 4.10 2.22 -4.39
C PHE A 56 5.17 1.27 -3.83
N GLY A 57 5.28 1.23 -2.51
CA GLY A 57 6.17 0.31 -1.85
C GLY A 57 6.36 0.62 -0.37
N LEU A 58 6.71 -0.43 0.36
CA LEU A 58 7.06 -0.37 1.77
C LEU A 58 8.48 -0.88 1.98
N VAL A 59 9.21 -0.23 2.89
CA VAL A 59 10.48 -0.76 3.41
C VAL A 59 10.18 -1.33 4.79
N ILE A 60 10.45 -2.62 4.95
CA ILE A 60 10.26 -3.37 6.19
C ILE A 60 11.65 -3.61 6.80
N PRO A 61 12.16 -2.72 7.66
CA PRO A 61 13.52 -2.81 8.21
C PRO A 61 13.76 -4.09 9.03
N GLN A 62 12.70 -4.72 9.55
CA GLN A 62 12.76 -5.93 10.37
C GLN A 62 13.46 -7.10 9.65
N TYR A 63 13.38 -7.17 8.31
CA TYR A 63 14.12 -8.17 7.53
C TYR A 63 15.64 -8.00 7.60
N THR A 64 16.14 -6.82 7.97
CA THR A 64 17.58 -6.52 8.10
C THR A 64 18.03 -6.29 9.54
N GLU A 65 17.15 -5.82 10.42
CA GLU A 65 17.46 -5.51 11.82
C GLU A 65 17.35 -6.73 12.75
N GLY A 66 16.71 -7.81 12.29
CA GLY A 66 16.53 -9.04 13.05
C GLY A 66 15.24 -9.06 13.88
N VAL A 67 15.07 -10.13 14.66
CA VAL A 67 13.89 -10.36 15.50
C VAL A 67 14.05 -9.71 16.88
N PRO A 68 12.95 -9.26 17.50
CA PRO A 68 13.01 -8.54 18.78
C PRO A 68 13.40 -9.42 19.98
N GLU A 69 13.10 -10.72 19.92
CA GLU A 69 13.33 -11.67 21.00
C GLU A 69 14.03 -12.94 20.52
N SER A 70 14.80 -13.57 21.41
CA SER A 70 15.51 -14.81 21.10
C SER A 70 14.53 -15.95 20.84
N GLY A 71 14.76 -16.70 19.77
CA GLY A 71 13.92 -17.84 19.38
C GLY A 71 12.66 -17.46 18.59
N TRP A 72 12.35 -16.17 18.46
CA TRP A 72 11.30 -15.72 17.56
C TRP A 72 11.77 -15.79 16.11
N ARG A 73 10.83 -15.96 15.18
CA ARG A 73 11.10 -15.92 13.74
C ARG A 73 10.07 -15.06 13.01
N ILE A 74 10.51 -14.37 11.96
CA ILE A 74 9.57 -13.73 11.03
C ILE A 74 8.95 -14.84 10.18
N VAL A 75 7.62 -14.95 10.20
CA VAL A 75 6.87 -15.96 9.45
C VAL A 75 6.03 -15.36 8.32
N ALA A 76 5.70 -14.08 8.44
CA ALA A 76 4.97 -13.36 7.42
C ALA A 76 5.28 -11.86 7.43
N ASP A 77 5.00 -11.20 6.31
CA ASP A 77 4.78 -9.76 6.26
C ASP A 77 3.33 -9.43 5.95
N TYR A 78 2.94 -8.21 6.29
CA TYR A 78 1.65 -7.67 5.96
C TYR A 78 1.80 -6.24 5.44
N HIS A 79 1.01 -5.85 4.44
CA HIS A 79 0.96 -4.47 3.97
C HIS A 79 -0.36 -4.12 3.30
N THR A 80 -0.64 -2.82 3.19
CA THR A 80 -1.76 -2.29 2.42
C THR A 80 -1.32 -1.96 1.00
N HIS A 81 -2.15 -2.26 0.00
CA HIS A 81 -2.02 -1.71 -1.35
C HIS A 81 -2.96 -0.52 -1.52
N ILE A 82 -2.39 0.62 -1.90
CA ILE A 82 -3.15 1.87 -2.00
C ILE A 82 -4.15 1.83 -3.16
N CYS A 83 -5.35 2.37 -2.92
CA CYS A 83 -6.34 2.53 -3.99
C CYS A 83 -6.27 3.94 -4.57
N SER A 84 -5.75 4.06 -5.79
CA SER A 84 -5.70 5.31 -6.55
C SER A 84 -6.04 5.05 -8.01
N GLN A 85 -6.36 6.10 -8.77
CA GLN A 85 -6.62 5.99 -10.21
C GLN A 85 -5.45 5.31 -10.96
N HIS A 86 -4.22 5.53 -10.50
CA HIS A 86 -3.02 4.97 -11.12
C HIS A 86 -2.70 3.54 -10.69
N ASN A 87 -3.14 3.12 -9.50
CA ASN A 87 -2.82 1.79 -8.95
C ASN A 87 -3.97 0.80 -8.97
N ARG A 88 -5.19 1.22 -9.32
CA ARG A 88 -6.40 0.39 -9.19
C ARG A 88 -6.32 -0.96 -9.91
N LEU A 89 -5.61 -1.03 -11.04
CA LEU A 89 -5.42 -2.28 -11.79
C LEU A 89 -4.49 -3.27 -11.07
N PHE A 90 -3.61 -2.80 -10.19
CA PHE A 90 -2.58 -3.61 -9.54
C PHE A 90 -2.85 -3.80 -8.04
N ALA A 91 -3.68 -2.96 -7.44
CA ALA A 91 -3.93 -2.95 -5.99
C ALA A 91 -4.52 -4.26 -5.43
N ASN A 92 -4.95 -5.18 -6.29
CA ASN A 92 -5.50 -6.49 -5.92
C ASN A 92 -4.51 -7.64 -6.14
N PHE A 93 -3.27 -7.35 -6.50
CA PHE A 93 -2.24 -8.34 -6.78
C PHE A 93 -0.97 -8.02 -6.00
N PHE A 94 -0.29 -9.05 -5.52
CA PHE A 94 1.08 -8.90 -5.04
C PHE A 94 1.98 -8.46 -6.20
N SER A 95 2.83 -7.47 -5.93
CA SER A 95 3.80 -7.02 -6.92
C SER A 95 4.86 -8.12 -7.14
N PRO A 96 5.58 -8.13 -8.29
CA PRO A 96 6.72 -9.04 -8.44
C PRO A 96 7.78 -8.85 -7.34
N ALA A 97 7.91 -7.63 -6.80
CA ALA A 97 8.82 -7.36 -5.70
C ALA A 97 8.34 -8.03 -4.40
N ASP A 98 7.03 -7.98 -4.11
CA ASP A 98 6.43 -8.63 -2.95
C ASP A 98 6.72 -10.14 -3.00
N ALA A 99 6.39 -10.79 -4.13
CA ALA A 99 6.61 -12.21 -4.31
C ALA A 99 8.09 -12.62 -4.22
N ILE A 100 9.01 -11.80 -4.75
CA ILE A 100 10.46 -12.03 -4.62
C ILE A 100 10.91 -11.94 -3.16
N VAL A 101 10.43 -10.95 -2.41
CA VAL A 101 10.75 -10.80 -0.98
C VAL A 101 10.22 -11.99 -0.18
N ASN A 102 8.95 -12.35 -0.35
CA ASN A 102 8.35 -13.50 0.33
C ASN A 102 9.09 -14.80 0.01
N GLY A 103 9.43 -15.03 -1.26
CA GLY A 103 10.21 -16.19 -1.69
C GLY A 103 11.63 -16.22 -1.11
N ALA A 104 12.32 -15.09 -1.08
CA ALA A 104 13.71 -14.99 -0.60
C ALA A 104 13.83 -15.16 0.92
N PHE A 105 12.84 -14.68 1.68
CA PHE A 105 12.82 -14.79 3.14
C PHE A 105 12.00 -15.98 3.66
N HIS A 106 11.41 -16.78 2.76
CA HIS A 106 10.54 -17.91 3.11
C HIS A 106 9.38 -17.49 4.03
N THR A 107 8.77 -16.35 3.74
CA THR A 107 7.64 -15.79 4.50
C THR A 107 6.35 -15.85 3.70
N VAL A 108 5.22 -15.89 4.41
CA VAL A 108 3.90 -15.67 3.81
C VAL A 108 3.66 -14.17 3.67
N GLY A 109 3.13 -13.72 2.53
CA GLY A 109 2.73 -12.34 2.30
C GLY A 109 1.24 -12.14 2.56
N TYR A 110 0.87 -11.09 3.31
CA TYR A 110 -0.52 -10.65 3.45
C TYR A 110 -0.71 -9.25 2.91
N MET A 111 -1.68 -9.06 2.04
CA MET A 111 -1.95 -7.77 1.43
C MET A 111 -3.42 -7.37 1.59
N LEU A 112 -3.67 -6.22 2.20
CA LEU A 112 -4.99 -5.58 2.17
C LEU A 112 -5.10 -4.67 0.95
N SER A 113 -6.00 -4.99 0.03
CA SER A 113 -6.35 -4.05 -1.03
C SER A 113 -7.30 -2.99 -0.48
N LEU A 114 -6.88 -1.72 -0.49
CA LEU A 114 -7.76 -0.62 -0.12
C LEU A 114 -8.82 -0.34 -1.21
N CYS A 115 -8.79 -1.04 -2.35
CA CYS A 115 -9.81 -0.90 -3.40
C CYS A 115 -11.04 -1.76 -3.16
N ASP A 116 -10.86 -3.00 -2.69
CA ASP A 116 -11.96 -3.95 -2.48
C ASP A 116 -12.11 -4.41 -1.02
N GLY A 117 -11.18 -4.01 -0.16
CA GLY A 117 -11.15 -4.33 1.27
C GLY A 117 -10.84 -5.79 1.57
N ASN A 118 -10.46 -6.60 0.58
CA ASN A 118 -10.11 -7.99 0.83
C ASN A 118 -8.65 -8.10 1.27
N VAL A 119 -8.42 -8.96 2.26
CA VAL A 119 -7.09 -9.41 2.67
C VAL A 119 -6.74 -10.63 1.84
N ARG A 120 -5.62 -10.56 1.14
CA ARG A 120 -5.06 -11.61 0.30
C ARG A 120 -3.84 -12.20 0.97
N ARG A 121 -3.65 -13.50 0.80
CA ARG A 121 -2.55 -14.29 1.31
C ARG A 121 -1.80 -14.91 0.14
N TYR A 122 -0.47 -14.80 0.16
CA TYR A 122 0.43 -15.49 -0.76
C TYR A 122 1.44 -16.32 0.04
N ASP A 123 1.49 -17.61 -0.21
CA ASP A 123 2.47 -18.52 0.39
C ASP A 123 3.35 -19.14 -0.69
N PRO A 124 4.63 -18.74 -0.79
CA PRO A 124 5.52 -19.21 -1.85
C PRO A 124 5.83 -20.71 -1.78
N SER A 125 5.46 -21.41 -0.71
CA SER A 125 5.58 -22.87 -0.61
C SER A 125 4.36 -23.62 -1.15
N GLN A 126 3.23 -22.94 -1.35
CA GLN A 126 1.96 -23.52 -1.76
C GLN A 126 1.39 -22.93 -3.05
N ASP A 127 1.72 -21.67 -3.33
CA ASP A 127 1.12 -20.88 -4.40
C ASP A 127 2.09 -20.65 -5.57
N ASP A 128 1.56 -20.73 -6.78
CA ASP A 128 2.30 -20.34 -7.98
C ASP A 128 2.49 -18.82 -8.00
N ARG A 129 3.66 -18.38 -8.45
CA ARG A 129 3.93 -16.96 -8.71
C ARG A 129 3.39 -16.60 -10.10
N ASP A 130 3.04 -15.33 -10.30
CA ASP A 130 2.71 -14.79 -11.63
C ASP A 130 1.50 -15.54 -12.25
N ASP A 131 0.49 -15.88 -11.43
CA ASP A 131 -0.63 -16.76 -11.75
C ASP A 131 -1.78 -16.06 -12.52
N GLU A 132 -1.79 -14.73 -12.55
CA GLU A 132 -2.81 -13.94 -13.23
C GLU A 132 -2.23 -13.01 -14.29
N VAL A 133 -2.91 -12.93 -15.45
CA VAL A 133 -2.52 -12.05 -16.57
C VAL A 133 -3.29 -10.75 -16.52
N VAL A 134 -2.58 -9.63 -16.44
CA VAL A 134 -3.15 -8.30 -16.58
C VAL A 134 -2.84 -7.74 -17.96
N HIS A 135 -3.89 -7.52 -18.75
CA HIS A 135 -3.80 -6.97 -20.10
C HIS A 135 -3.92 -5.44 -20.08
N PHE A 136 -2.94 -4.76 -20.68
CA PHE A 136 -2.97 -3.32 -20.87
C PHE A 136 -3.65 -2.96 -22.20
N THR A 137 -4.25 -1.77 -22.26
CA THR A 137 -4.82 -1.22 -23.51
C THR A 137 -3.77 -1.07 -24.62
N SER A 138 -2.48 -0.99 -24.28
CA SER A 138 -1.36 -0.98 -25.23
C SER A 138 -1.07 -2.34 -25.88
N GLY A 139 -1.77 -3.41 -25.48
CA GLY A 139 -1.49 -4.78 -25.91
C GLY A 139 -0.34 -5.46 -25.17
N ARG A 140 0.26 -4.78 -24.19
CA ARG A 140 1.23 -5.38 -23.26
C ARG A 140 0.52 -6.26 -22.26
N GLU A 141 1.14 -7.36 -21.89
CA GLU A 141 0.71 -8.25 -20.81
C GLU A 141 1.76 -8.24 -19.70
N ILE A 142 1.29 -8.33 -18.46
CA ILE A 142 2.14 -8.66 -17.31
C ILE A 142 1.47 -9.78 -16.54
N TYR A 143 2.28 -10.60 -15.89
CA TYR A 143 1.82 -11.62 -14.98
C TYR A 143 2.04 -11.15 -13.55
N LEU A 144 1.05 -11.32 -12.69
CA LEU A 144 1.08 -10.91 -11.30
C LEU A 144 0.56 -12.03 -10.41
N THR A 145 0.92 -11.99 -9.14
CA THR A 145 0.47 -12.97 -8.14
C THR A 145 -0.83 -12.48 -7.49
N CYS A 146 -1.92 -13.23 -7.63
CA CYS A 146 -3.22 -12.86 -7.06
C CYS A 146 -3.31 -13.18 -5.56
N GLY A 147 -2.79 -14.35 -5.18
CA GLY A 147 -2.98 -14.91 -3.85
C GLY A 147 -4.45 -15.28 -3.57
N HIS A 148 -4.69 -15.84 -2.37
CA HIS A 148 -6.02 -16.29 -1.94
C HIS A 148 -6.64 -15.30 -0.96
N ILE A 149 -7.96 -15.11 -1.02
CA ILE A 149 -8.66 -14.28 -0.03
C ILE A 149 -8.66 -15.02 1.32
N SER A 150 -8.02 -14.43 2.33
CA SER A 150 -8.00 -14.94 3.71
C SER A 150 -8.88 -14.13 4.67
N GLY A 151 -9.43 -13.00 4.23
CA GLY A 151 -10.31 -12.17 5.03
C GLY A 151 -10.79 -10.91 4.31
N TRP A 152 -11.52 -10.06 5.02
CA TRP A 152 -11.93 -8.74 4.53
C TRP A 152 -12.06 -7.75 5.69
N ILE A 153 -11.81 -6.47 5.41
CA ILE A 153 -11.96 -5.36 6.35
C ILE A 153 -12.86 -4.32 5.68
N GLU A 154 -14.07 -4.11 6.22
CA GLU A 154 -15.10 -3.31 5.55
C GLU A 154 -14.71 -1.81 5.50
N GLU A 155 -14.08 -1.32 6.56
CA GLU A 155 -13.58 0.05 6.74
C GLU A 155 -12.45 0.42 5.76
N ALA A 156 -11.82 -0.59 5.14
CA ALA A 156 -10.78 -0.39 4.14
C ALA A 156 -11.33 0.21 2.84
N ARG A 157 -12.61 -0.07 2.52
CA ARG A 157 -13.27 0.36 1.26
C ARG A 157 -13.55 1.86 1.17
N ALA A 158 -13.25 2.63 2.21
CA ALA A 158 -13.37 4.08 2.10
C ALA A 158 -12.34 4.60 1.07
N PRO A 159 -12.77 5.36 0.04
CA PRO A 159 -11.83 5.96 -0.89
C PRO A 159 -10.80 6.77 -0.10
N ALA A 160 -9.53 6.67 -0.46
CA ALA A 160 -8.54 7.64 -0.02
C ALA A 160 -9.07 9.00 -0.49
N LEU A 161 -9.74 9.72 0.42
CA LEU A 161 -10.31 11.02 0.17
C LEU A 161 -9.15 11.97 -0.11
N ASP A 162 -8.76 12.03 -1.39
CA ASP A 162 -8.30 13.19 -2.12
C ASP A 162 -7.63 14.29 -1.27
N ALA A 163 -6.62 13.93 -0.47
CA ALA A 163 -5.81 14.92 0.26
C ALA A 163 -5.17 15.92 -0.72
N TRP A 164 -4.98 15.50 -1.97
CA TRP A 164 -4.56 16.34 -3.08
C TRP A 164 -5.68 17.23 -3.65
N ALA A 165 -6.92 16.75 -3.75
CA ALA A 165 -8.03 17.59 -4.22
C ALA A 165 -8.51 18.59 -3.15
N LEU A 166 -8.42 18.25 -1.86
CA LEU A 166 -8.65 19.21 -0.77
C LEU A 166 -7.58 20.32 -0.73
N ALA A 167 -6.30 19.97 -0.89
CA ALA A 167 -5.21 20.95 -0.90
C ALA A 167 -5.24 21.87 -2.13
N ALA A 168 -5.62 21.35 -3.31
CA ALA A 168 -5.72 22.12 -4.54
C ALA A 168 -6.90 23.10 -4.56
N HIS A 169 -7.97 22.82 -3.81
CA HIS A 169 -9.13 23.70 -3.66
C HIS A 169 -8.86 24.85 -2.67
N ALA A 170 -8.23 24.54 -1.51
CA ALA A 170 -7.86 25.54 -0.50
C ALA A 170 -6.86 26.59 -1.02
N ALA A 171 -6.03 26.25 -2.01
CA ALA A 171 -5.07 27.18 -2.61
C ALA A 171 -5.68 28.17 -3.63
N ARG A 172 -6.90 27.92 -4.14
CA ARG A 172 -7.52 28.74 -5.21
C ARG A 172 -8.58 29.73 -4.72
N HIS A 173 -9.12 29.55 -3.50
CA HIS A 173 -10.14 30.43 -2.93
C HIS A 173 -9.88 30.70 -1.44
N PRO A 174 -8.96 31.62 -1.09
CA PRO A 174 -8.61 31.91 0.30
C PRO A 174 -9.74 32.59 1.11
N ALA A 175 -10.81 33.05 0.45
CA ALA A 175 -11.93 33.75 1.10
C ALA A 175 -13.01 32.81 1.66
N ASP A 176 -13.08 31.54 1.22
CA ASP A 176 -14.10 30.59 1.68
C ASP A 176 -13.72 29.87 2.99
N MET A 177 -12.54 30.16 3.55
CA MET A 177 -12.08 29.62 4.83
C MET A 177 -12.78 30.23 6.05
N GLN A 178 -13.58 31.28 5.88
CA GLN A 178 -14.22 31.97 7.02
C GLN A 178 -15.64 31.48 7.34
N GLU A 179 -16.28 30.71 6.45
CA GLU A 179 -17.64 30.20 6.66
C GLU A 179 -17.70 28.67 6.91
N LEU A 180 -16.59 27.95 6.73
CA LEU A 180 -16.48 26.50 6.94
C LEU A 180 -16.13 26.08 8.38
N ALA A 181 -16.01 27.03 9.32
CA ALA A 181 -15.72 26.73 10.73
C ALA A 181 -16.95 26.33 11.56
N ASP A 182 -18.18 26.57 11.08
CA ASP A 182 -19.40 26.49 11.93
C ASP A 182 -20.58 25.65 11.38
N GLY A 183 -20.37 24.75 10.40
CA GLY A 183 -21.46 23.93 9.80
C GLY A 183 -21.23 22.41 9.84
N PRO A 184 -22.27 21.58 10.12
CA PRO A 184 -22.09 20.15 10.37
C PRO A 184 -21.83 19.33 9.10
N LEU A 185 -20.89 18.39 9.23
CA LEU A 185 -20.49 17.29 8.33
C LEU A 185 -21.46 16.98 7.16
N GLY A 186 -21.02 17.21 5.92
CA GLY A 186 -21.73 16.73 4.73
C GLY A 186 -21.03 17.01 3.39
N LEU A 187 -20.76 15.93 2.65
CA LEU A 187 -20.76 15.79 1.18
C LEU A 187 -19.74 16.56 0.29
N TRP A 188 -18.86 15.74 -0.29
CA TRP A 188 -18.03 15.85 -1.50
C TRP A 188 -18.53 16.72 -2.68
N HIS A 189 -17.59 17.37 -3.40
CA HIS A 189 -17.36 17.20 -4.86
C HIS A 189 -16.12 17.98 -5.39
N ALA A 190 -15.52 17.43 -6.44
CA ALA A 190 -14.18 17.66 -7.02
C ALA A 190 -14.02 18.84 -7.99
N SER A 191 -12.75 19.21 -8.32
CA SER A 191 -12.35 19.52 -9.71
C SER A 191 -10.84 19.46 -9.98
N SER A 192 -10.54 18.97 -11.18
CA SER A 192 -9.30 18.67 -11.89
C SER A 192 -8.43 19.86 -12.35
N GLN A 193 -7.15 19.60 -12.65
CA GLN A 193 -6.47 19.78 -13.97
C GLN A 193 -4.93 19.77 -13.75
N ASN A 194 -4.17 18.78 -14.26
CA ASN A 194 -3.66 18.60 -15.62
C ASN A 194 -2.38 19.42 -15.88
N GLU A 195 -1.22 18.77 -16.02
CA GLU A 195 -0.06 19.31 -16.76
C GLU A 195 0.84 18.16 -17.25
N TYR A 196 0.45 17.64 -18.41
CA TYR A 196 1.39 17.27 -19.46
C TYR A 196 2.11 18.56 -19.87
N ASN A 197 3.45 18.61 -19.77
CA ASN A 197 4.25 19.60 -20.48
C ASN A 197 5.39 18.88 -21.20
N GLY A 198 5.14 18.56 -22.47
CA GLY A 198 6.19 18.66 -23.48
C GLY A 198 6.18 20.10 -23.99
N HIS A 199 7.35 20.73 -24.05
CA HIS A 199 7.62 21.78 -25.01
C HIS A 199 9.12 21.88 -25.31
N ASP A 200 9.42 21.62 -26.58
CA ASP A 200 10.28 22.39 -27.46
C ASP A 200 11.29 23.35 -26.80
N ALA A 201 12.56 23.01 -26.94
CA ALA A 201 13.63 24.00 -26.99
C ALA A 201 13.94 24.29 -28.47
N VAL A 202 13.24 25.27 -29.05
CA VAL A 202 13.72 26.02 -30.21
C VAL A 202 14.55 27.17 -29.65
N ALA A 203 15.83 27.22 -30.01
CA ALA A 203 16.65 28.42 -29.93
C ALA A 203 16.97 28.83 -31.36
N ASP A 204 16.34 29.92 -31.81
CA ASP A 204 16.69 30.65 -33.03
C ASP A 204 17.73 31.74 -32.70
N HIS A 205 18.39 32.21 -33.78
CA HIS A 205 19.33 33.34 -33.94
C HIS A 205 20.81 33.04 -33.68
N ASP A 206 21.79 33.34 -34.55
CA ASP A 206 21.93 34.07 -35.82
C ASP A 206 23.15 33.45 -36.55
N GLY A 207 23.24 33.34 -37.87
CA GLY A 207 23.65 34.44 -38.75
C GLY A 207 25.12 34.28 -39.21
N ASP A 208 25.27 34.06 -40.51
CA ASP A 208 26.35 34.52 -41.40
C ASP A 208 27.72 33.80 -41.54
N ASP A 209 28.04 33.66 -42.84
CA ASP A 209 29.33 33.76 -43.53
C ASP A 209 30.20 32.51 -43.84
N GLU A 210 30.30 32.30 -45.17
CA GLU A 210 31.31 31.65 -46.04
C GLU A 210 31.45 30.11 -46.10
#